data_AF-A0A955HX39-F1
#
_entry.id   AF-A0A955HX39-F1
#
_cell.length_a   1.000
_cell.length_b   1.000
_cell.length_c   1.000
_cell.angle_alpha   90.00
_cell.angle_beta   90.00
_cell.angle_gamma   90.00
#
_symmetry.space_group_name_H-M   'P 1'
#
loop_
_entity.id
_entity.type
_entity.pdbx_description
1 polymer ?
#
loop_
_entity_poly.entity_id
_entity_poly.type
_entity_poly.pdbx_seq_one_letter_code
_entity_poly.pdbx_strand_id
1 'polypeptide(L)'
;MKNWITTRVKEKTAETLVEVVVAVFVVVMGSAVATTLIVNSMRANSFSKDNLVALNLAVEGLEAVRNIRDTNWMKFGFDKTNCWNLVPGLGAGDCKPQSGAYPQIAEGYYTADLNPISYEFNLGSVADSLNLNSASNPNDSYQLGYVDLTTVAGTQDILITEDTIAGLGLTNAGASKFYREIHIEYDTGDPATGEIMYVTSTVQWEQNGVHEVVLTTSLSNYQKVST
;
A
#
# COMPACT_ATOMS: atom_id res chain seq x y z
N MET A 1 74.49 44.73 8.87
CA MET A 1 73.64 44.16 9.95
C MET A 1 72.71 43.12 9.33
N LYS A 2 72.88 41.85 9.65
CA LYS A 2 72.09 40.74 9.09
C LYS A 2 71.76 39.78 10.24
N ASN A 3 70.58 39.95 10.83
CA ASN A 3 70.07 39.03 11.86
C ASN A 3 69.14 38.03 11.17
N TRP A 4 69.57 36.78 11.17
CA TRP A 4 68.89 35.62 10.63
C TRP A 4 68.19 34.95 11.81
N ILE A 5 66.89 35.17 11.93
CA ILE A 5 66.04 34.47 12.89
C ILE A 5 65.87 33.04 12.37
N THR A 6 66.45 32.07 13.06
CA THR A 6 66.20 30.64 12.85
C THR A 6 64.99 30.24 13.70
N THR A 7 63.79 30.26 13.11
CA THR A 7 62.63 29.62 13.73
C THR A 7 62.83 28.10 13.67
N ARG A 8 63.17 27.49 14.82
CA ARG A 8 63.12 26.02 14.95
C ARG A 8 61.66 25.59 14.84
N VAL A 9 61.33 24.87 13.76
CA VAL A 9 60.12 24.05 13.71
C VAL A 9 60.29 22.97 14.78
N LYS A 10 59.47 22.99 15.82
CA LYS A 10 59.39 21.86 16.77
C LYS A 10 58.76 20.70 16.02
N GLU A 11 59.56 19.70 15.67
CA GLU A 11 59.02 18.39 15.31
C GLU A 11 58.36 17.80 16.56
N LYS A 12 57.03 17.66 16.54
CA LYS A 12 56.31 16.85 17.52
C LYS A 12 56.40 15.41 17.05
N THR A 13 57.38 14.67 17.53
CA THR A 13 57.45 13.23 17.32
C THR A 13 56.44 12.55 18.25
N ALA A 14 55.66 11.60 17.72
CA ALA A 14 54.77 10.75 18.52
C ALA A 14 55.65 9.69 19.20
N GLU A 15 55.87 9.85 20.51
CA GLU A 15 57.02 9.20 21.18
C GLU A 15 56.64 8.03 22.10
N THR A 16 55.37 7.62 22.19
CA THR A 16 55.01 6.49 23.05
C THR A 16 54.12 5.46 22.35
N LEU A 17 54.44 4.18 22.54
CA LEU A 17 53.60 3.06 22.10
C LEU A 17 52.16 3.16 22.65
N VAL A 18 52.02 3.74 23.85
CA VAL A 18 50.73 4.00 24.48
C VAL A 18 49.88 5.00 23.67
N GLU A 19 50.46 6.06 23.13
CA GLU A 19 49.75 7.05 22.31
C GLU A 19 49.16 6.42 21.04
N VAL A 20 49.90 5.52 20.39
CA VAL A 20 49.42 4.77 19.21
C VAL A 20 48.29 3.82 19.59
N VAL A 21 48.41 3.11 20.71
CA VAL A 21 47.34 2.20 21.20
C VAL A 21 46.07 2.98 21.50
N VAL A 22 46.18 4.14 22.16
CA VAL A 22 45.02 5.00 22.43
C VAL A 22 44.43 5.55 21.13
N ALA A 23 45.24 5.98 20.18
CA ALA A 23 44.77 6.46 18.88
C ALA A 23 44.00 5.38 18.11
N VAL A 24 44.53 4.15 18.05
CA VAL A 24 43.86 3.01 17.41
C VAL A 24 42.55 2.69 18.12
N PHE A 25 42.53 2.71 19.45
CA PHE A 25 41.32 2.47 20.23
C PHE A 25 40.20 3.49 19.91
N VAL A 26 40.54 4.78 19.84
CA VAL A 26 39.58 5.83 19.47
C VAL A 26 39.05 5.63 18.05
N VAL A 27 39.92 5.26 17.09
CA VAL A 27 39.51 4.97 15.72
C VAL A 27 38.54 3.78 15.66
N VAL A 28 38.85 2.70 16.38
CA VAL A 28 37.98 1.52 16.44
C VAL A 28 36.62 1.87 17.04
N MET A 29 36.58 2.57 18.18
CA MET A 29 35.33 3.02 18.78
C MET A 29 34.52 3.93 17.85
N GLY A 30 35.19 4.91 17.22
CA GLY A 30 34.55 5.82 16.26
C GLY A 30 33.95 5.08 15.07
N SER A 31 34.67 4.10 14.53
CA SER A 31 34.19 3.27 13.41
C SER A 31 32.99 2.40 13.78
N ALA A 32 32.95 1.86 15.00
CA ALA A 32 31.83 1.05 15.48
C ALA A 32 30.54 1.87 15.64
N VAL A 33 30.66 3.09 16.18
CA VAL A 33 29.54 4.02 16.30
C VAL A 33 29.03 4.43 14.92
N ALA A 34 29.93 4.79 14.00
CA ALA A 34 29.56 5.18 12.64
C ALA A 34 28.82 4.05 11.90
N THR A 35 29.31 2.82 12.01
CA THR A 35 28.68 1.65 11.37
C THR A 35 27.27 1.40 11.91
N THR A 36 27.08 1.51 13.22
CA THR A 36 25.76 1.34 13.85
C THR A 36 24.76 2.39 13.34
N LEU A 37 25.21 3.64 13.22
CA LEU A 37 24.38 4.72 12.70
C LEU A 37 23.97 4.48 11.24
N ILE A 38 24.90 4.01 10.40
CA ILE A 38 24.61 3.67 9.00
C ILE A 38 23.54 2.58 8.92
N VAL A 39 23.70 1.49 9.68
CA VAL A 39 22.72 0.38 9.68
C VAL A 39 21.35 0.86 10.14
N ASN A 40 21.29 1.69 11.18
CA ASN A 40 20.03 2.25 11.66
C ASN A 40 19.38 3.19 10.62
N SER A 41 20.18 4.01 9.96
CA SER A 41 19.71 4.89 8.87
C SER A 41 19.16 4.09 7.69
N MET A 42 19.81 2.99 7.31
CA MET A 42 19.33 2.12 6.23
C MET A 42 17.99 1.46 6.59
N ARG A 43 17.84 0.98 7.83
CA ARG A 43 16.57 0.41 8.32
C ARG A 43 15.46 1.45 8.31
N ALA A 44 15.72 2.66 8.81
CA ALA A 44 14.76 3.75 8.79
C ALA A 44 14.35 4.16 7.37
N ASN A 45 15.29 4.14 6.42
CA ASN A 45 15.01 4.42 5.02
C ASN A 45 14.13 3.32 4.37
N SER A 46 14.41 2.04 4.67
CA SER A 46 13.55 0.94 4.19
C SER A 46 12.13 1.05 4.75
N PHE A 47 11.99 1.33 6.05
CA PHE A 47 10.69 1.54 6.67
C PHE A 47 9.94 2.71 6.04
N SER A 48 10.63 3.84 5.83
CA SER A 48 10.02 5.01 5.20
C SER A 48 9.55 4.72 3.76
N LYS A 49 10.33 3.95 3.00
CA LYS A 49 9.93 3.50 1.65
C LYS A 49 8.67 2.65 1.72
N ASP A 50 8.63 1.67 2.62
CA ASP A 50 7.51 0.74 2.74
C ASP A 50 6.23 1.46 3.19
N ASN A 51 6.35 2.38 4.15
CA ASN A 51 5.25 3.22 4.60
C ASN A 51 4.70 4.12 3.48
N LEU A 52 5.57 4.67 2.62
CA LEU A 52 5.12 5.43 1.45
C LEU A 52 4.39 4.56 0.43
N VAL A 53 4.86 3.34 0.19
CA VAL A 53 4.16 2.39 -0.70
C VAL A 53 2.80 2.02 -0.11
N ALA A 54 2.73 1.67 1.17
CA ALA A 54 1.48 1.36 1.86
C ALA A 54 0.48 2.52 1.80
N LEU A 55 0.94 3.76 1.99
CA LEU A 55 0.09 4.95 1.86
C LEU A 55 -0.46 5.11 0.43
N ASN A 56 0.38 4.94 -0.59
CA ASN A 56 -0.08 5.03 -1.97
C ASN A 56 -1.08 3.92 -2.32
N LEU A 57 -0.86 2.68 -1.84
CA LEU A 57 -1.78 1.57 -2.01
C LEU A 57 -3.14 1.81 -1.33
N ALA A 58 -3.13 2.43 -0.15
CA ALA A 58 -4.35 2.80 0.55
C ALA A 58 -5.12 3.89 -0.22
N VAL A 59 -4.42 4.90 -0.75
CA VAL A 59 -5.02 5.92 -1.62
C VAL A 59 -5.61 5.30 -2.88
N GLU A 60 -4.85 4.42 -3.55
CA GLU A 60 -5.32 3.68 -4.73
C GLU A 60 -6.59 2.87 -4.42
N GLY A 61 -6.64 2.23 -3.25
CA GLY A 61 -7.83 1.51 -2.79
C GLY A 61 -9.08 2.41 -2.68
N LEU A 62 -8.93 3.61 -2.12
CA LEU A 62 -10.02 4.58 -2.04
C LEU A 62 -10.44 5.09 -3.43
N GLU A 63 -9.47 5.35 -4.31
CA GLU A 63 -9.73 5.76 -5.69
C GLU A 63 -10.38 4.65 -6.51
N ALA A 64 -10.07 3.38 -6.25
CA ALA A 64 -10.71 2.24 -6.90
C ALA A 64 -12.22 2.23 -6.65
N VAL A 65 -12.66 2.41 -5.39
CA VAL A 65 -14.08 2.48 -5.05
C VAL A 65 -14.77 3.69 -5.70
N ARG A 66 -14.10 4.86 -5.71
CA ARG A 66 -14.61 6.06 -6.41
C ARG A 66 -14.72 5.83 -7.92
N ASN A 67 -13.72 5.20 -8.53
CA ASN A 67 -13.70 4.90 -9.95
C ASN A 67 -14.83 3.95 -10.35
N ILE A 68 -15.09 2.91 -9.56
CA ILE A 68 -16.20 1.98 -9.77
C ILE A 68 -17.53 2.73 -9.71
N ARG A 69 -17.76 3.54 -8.67
CA ARG A 69 -18.96 4.37 -8.54
C ARG A 69 -19.14 5.29 -9.75
N ASP A 70 -18.10 6.03 -10.13
CA ASP A 70 -18.18 7.02 -11.21
C ASP A 70 -18.40 6.36 -12.56
N THR A 71 -17.76 5.22 -12.79
CA THR A 71 -17.96 4.39 -13.97
C THR A 71 -19.40 3.89 -14.04
N ASN A 72 -19.96 3.43 -12.93
CA ASN A 72 -21.37 3.02 -12.86
C ASN A 72 -22.33 4.17 -13.11
N TRP A 73 -22.05 5.36 -12.57
CA TRP A 73 -22.85 6.56 -12.84
C TRP A 73 -22.84 6.99 -14.31
N MET A 74 -21.73 6.76 -15.00
CA MET A 74 -21.61 7.00 -16.45
C MET A 74 -22.31 5.92 -17.27
N LYS A 75 -22.12 4.63 -16.92
CA LYS A 75 -22.75 3.49 -17.60
C LYS A 75 -24.28 3.50 -17.44
N PHE A 76 -24.78 3.87 -16.25
CA PHE A 76 -26.21 3.81 -15.88
C PHE A 76 -26.78 5.20 -15.57
N GLY A 77 -26.49 6.18 -16.43
CA GLY A 77 -26.97 7.56 -16.25
C GLY A 77 -28.49 7.70 -16.15
N PHE A 78 -29.25 6.73 -16.65
CA PHE A 78 -30.72 6.67 -16.59
C PHE A 78 -31.27 6.20 -15.24
N ASP A 79 -30.49 5.46 -14.42
CA ASP A 79 -30.92 4.92 -13.12
C ASP A 79 -29.75 4.93 -12.11
N LYS A 80 -29.31 6.14 -11.75
CA LYS A 80 -28.20 6.34 -10.80
C LYS A 80 -28.54 5.95 -9.36
N THR A 81 -29.83 5.77 -9.04
CA THR A 81 -30.27 5.44 -7.69
C THR A 81 -30.09 3.95 -7.41
N ASN A 82 -30.35 3.09 -8.39
CA ASN A 82 -30.29 1.63 -8.18
C ASN A 82 -28.99 0.98 -8.70
N CYS A 83 -28.23 1.68 -9.55
CA CYS A 83 -27.19 1.05 -10.37
C CYS A 83 -25.78 1.58 -10.10
N TRP A 84 -25.60 2.34 -9.03
CA TRP A 84 -24.31 2.93 -8.67
C TRP A 84 -23.35 1.92 -8.02
N ASN A 85 -23.88 0.86 -7.39
CA ASN A 85 -23.16 -0.11 -6.56
C ASN A 85 -22.87 -1.44 -7.27
N LEU A 86 -22.75 -1.45 -8.59
CA LEU A 86 -22.47 -2.67 -9.34
C LEU A 86 -20.97 -2.96 -9.35
N VAL A 87 -20.60 -4.22 -9.13
CA VAL A 87 -19.22 -4.67 -9.42
C VAL A 87 -19.03 -4.75 -10.94
N PRO A 88 -17.88 -4.31 -11.48
CA PRO A 88 -17.61 -4.40 -12.92
C PRO A 88 -17.57 -5.84 -13.43
N GLY A 89 -17.83 -6.02 -14.74
CA GLY A 89 -17.90 -7.34 -15.38
C GLY A 89 -19.31 -7.89 -15.61
N LEU A 90 -20.34 -7.26 -15.02
CA LEU A 90 -21.73 -7.54 -15.39
C LEU A 90 -22.02 -6.92 -16.76
N GLY A 91 -22.43 -7.75 -17.72
CA GLY A 91 -22.74 -7.31 -19.08
C GLY A 91 -23.75 -6.15 -19.10
N ALA A 92 -23.74 -5.34 -20.16
CA ALA A 92 -24.53 -4.12 -20.33
C ALA A 92 -26.08 -4.29 -20.31
N GLY A 93 -26.58 -5.47 -19.95
CA GLY A 93 -28.01 -5.73 -19.77
C GLY A 93 -28.44 -5.27 -18.38
N ASP A 94 -29.38 -4.32 -18.36
CA ASP A 94 -30.15 -3.81 -17.23
C ASP A 94 -29.53 -4.00 -15.84
N CYS A 95 -29.22 -2.90 -15.18
CA CYS A 95 -28.96 -2.88 -13.74
C CYS A 95 -30.21 -3.18 -12.87
N LYS A 96 -31.21 -3.88 -13.44
CA LYS A 96 -32.46 -4.30 -12.81
C LYS A 96 -32.65 -5.81 -12.94
N PRO A 97 -32.81 -6.54 -11.82
CA PRO A 97 -32.68 -7.98 -11.87
C PRO A 97 -33.86 -8.56 -12.63
N GLN A 98 -33.60 -9.31 -13.70
CA GLN A 98 -34.67 -10.10 -14.32
C GLN A 98 -35.02 -11.34 -13.47
N SER A 99 -34.15 -11.78 -12.53
CA SER A 99 -34.47 -12.87 -11.58
C SER A 99 -33.43 -13.16 -10.47
N GLY A 100 -32.62 -12.21 -9.98
CA GLY A 100 -31.67 -12.49 -8.88
C GLY A 100 -31.00 -11.24 -8.31
N ALA A 101 -30.53 -11.26 -7.05
CA ALA A 101 -29.80 -10.14 -6.44
C ALA A 101 -28.50 -9.88 -7.22
N TYR A 102 -28.27 -8.64 -7.68
CA TYR A 102 -26.96 -8.28 -8.21
C TYR A 102 -25.92 -8.36 -7.11
N PRO A 103 -24.65 -8.69 -7.42
CA PRO A 103 -23.56 -8.39 -6.52
C PRO A 103 -23.48 -6.86 -6.41
N GLN A 104 -24.09 -6.36 -5.35
CA GLN A 104 -24.08 -4.97 -4.97
C GLN A 104 -22.92 -4.75 -4.01
N ILE A 105 -22.26 -3.61 -4.11
CA ILE A 105 -21.38 -3.13 -3.05
C ILE A 105 -22.27 -2.92 -1.82
N ALA A 106 -22.12 -3.82 -0.86
CA ALA A 106 -22.83 -3.87 0.40
C ALA A 106 -21.85 -3.50 1.52
N GLU A 107 -22.35 -3.51 2.75
CA GLU A 107 -21.50 -3.37 3.92
C GLU A 107 -20.63 -4.62 4.07
N GLY A 108 -19.33 -4.44 4.30
CA GLY A 108 -18.39 -5.54 4.49
C GLY A 108 -16.99 -5.29 3.93
N TYR A 109 -16.22 -6.38 3.87
CA TYR A 109 -14.82 -6.37 3.49
C TYR A 109 -14.60 -6.80 2.05
N TYR A 110 -13.65 -6.14 1.38
CA TYR A 110 -13.38 -6.30 -0.03
C TYR A 110 -11.88 -6.29 -0.33
N THR A 111 -11.47 -7.07 -1.33
CA THR A 111 -10.23 -6.85 -2.08
C THR A 111 -10.48 -5.77 -3.14
N ALA A 112 -9.45 -5.01 -3.49
CA ALA A 112 -9.49 -4.13 -4.66
C ALA A 112 -8.51 -4.66 -5.71
N ASP A 113 -9.02 -4.91 -6.92
CA ASP A 113 -8.32 -5.68 -7.94
C ASP A 113 -8.26 -4.90 -9.24
N LEU A 114 -7.07 -4.48 -9.64
CA LEU A 114 -6.86 -3.88 -10.95
C LEU A 114 -6.69 -4.99 -12.00
N ASN A 115 -7.55 -5.02 -13.01
CA ASN A 115 -7.28 -5.81 -14.20
C ASN A 115 -6.29 -5.03 -15.09
N PRO A 116 -5.02 -5.46 -15.24
CA PRO A 116 -4.01 -4.73 -16.02
C PRO A 116 -4.27 -4.73 -17.54
N ILE A 117 -5.20 -5.55 -18.04
CA ILE A 117 -5.56 -5.61 -19.47
C ILE A 117 -6.66 -4.60 -19.79
N SER A 118 -7.73 -4.57 -19.00
CA SER A 118 -8.87 -3.65 -19.20
C SER A 118 -8.72 -2.32 -18.46
N TYR A 119 -7.76 -2.21 -17.54
CA TYR A 119 -7.60 -1.09 -16.62
C TYR A 119 -8.87 -0.78 -15.82
N GLU A 120 -9.66 -1.80 -15.51
CA GLU A 120 -10.85 -1.70 -14.66
C GLU A 120 -10.54 -2.25 -13.26
N PHE A 121 -10.91 -1.48 -12.24
CA PHE A 121 -10.89 -1.94 -10.85
C PHE A 121 -12.12 -2.78 -10.56
N ASN A 122 -11.93 -3.92 -9.90
CA ASN A 122 -12.98 -4.80 -9.39
C ASN A 122 -12.88 -4.89 -7.87
N LEU A 123 -14.00 -5.26 -7.23
CA LEU A 123 -14.03 -5.56 -5.79
C LEU A 123 -14.41 -7.03 -5.58
N GLY A 124 -13.56 -7.80 -4.90
CA GLY A 124 -13.88 -9.15 -4.46
C GLY A 124 -14.40 -9.12 -3.02
N SER A 125 -15.61 -9.60 -2.75
CA SER A 125 -16.13 -9.67 -1.38
C SER A 125 -15.43 -10.76 -0.58
N VAL A 126 -15.01 -10.45 0.64
CA VAL A 126 -14.33 -11.38 1.55
C VAL A 126 -15.09 -11.44 2.88
N ALA A 127 -15.08 -12.60 3.55
CA ALA A 127 -15.88 -12.83 4.74
C ALA A 127 -15.30 -12.20 6.02
N ASP A 128 -13.97 -12.16 6.14
CA ASP A 128 -13.27 -11.80 7.37
C ASP A 128 -12.33 -10.61 7.16
N SER A 129 -12.14 -9.78 8.19
CA SER A 129 -11.23 -8.64 8.14
C SER A 129 -9.75 -9.05 8.11
N LEU A 130 -8.93 -8.27 7.41
CA LEU A 130 -7.47 -8.35 7.43
C LEU A 130 -6.91 -8.15 8.84
N ASN A 131 -6.15 -9.14 9.32
CA ASN A 131 -5.42 -9.01 10.57
C ASN A 131 -4.17 -9.89 10.56
N LEU A 132 -3.02 -9.29 10.26
CA LEU A 132 -1.73 -9.99 10.28
C LEU A 132 -1.26 -10.43 11.68
N ASN A 133 -1.87 -9.91 12.76
CA ASN A 133 -1.59 -10.38 14.12
C ASN A 133 -2.37 -11.66 14.49
N SER A 134 -3.32 -12.08 13.64
CA SER A 134 -4.19 -13.23 13.88
C SER A 134 -3.81 -14.38 12.94
N ALA A 135 -3.26 -15.45 13.50
CA ALA A 135 -2.94 -16.67 12.74
C ALA A 135 -4.19 -17.44 12.28
N SER A 136 -5.37 -17.11 12.80
CA SER A 136 -6.64 -17.75 12.43
C SER A 136 -7.37 -17.07 11.27
N ASN A 137 -6.90 -15.89 10.81
CA ASN A 137 -7.51 -15.20 9.68
C ASN A 137 -6.82 -15.59 8.37
N PRO A 138 -7.56 -16.05 7.35
CA PRO A 138 -7.00 -16.30 6.03
C PRO A 138 -6.70 -14.97 5.34
N ASN A 139 -5.52 -14.40 5.64
CA ASN A 139 -5.09 -13.11 5.07
C ASN A 139 -4.68 -13.22 3.59
N ASP A 140 -4.57 -14.45 3.06
CA ASP A 140 -4.12 -14.75 1.70
C ASP A 140 -4.93 -14.00 0.64
N SER A 141 -6.25 -13.86 0.83
CA SER A 141 -7.12 -13.10 -0.09
C SER A 141 -6.75 -11.61 -0.19
N TYR A 142 -6.17 -11.03 0.86
CA TYR A 142 -5.75 -9.64 0.88
C TYR A 142 -4.32 -9.43 0.41
N GLN A 143 -3.56 -10.51 0.19
CA GLN A 143 -2.17 -10.41 -0.21
C GLN A 143 -2.06 -9.87 -1.63
N LEU A 144 -1.27 -8.80 -1.78
CA LEU A 144 -0.90 -8.31 -3.10
C LEU A 144 0.28 -9.12 -3.63
N GLY A 145 0.26 -9.46 -4.90
CA GLY A 145 1.41 -9.91 -5.68
C GLY A 145 1.98 -8.77 -6.52
N TYR A 146 3.27 -8.83 -6.79
CA TYR A 146 3.91 -7.98 -7.80
C TYR A 146 3.89 -8.70 -9.14
N VAL A 147 3.66 -7.96 -10.22
CA VAL A 147 3.79 -8.44 -11.60
C VAL A 147 4.86 -7.63 -12.31
N ASP A 148 5.90 -8.31 -12.78
CA ASP A 148 6.91 -7.69 -13.63
C ASP A 148 6.34 -7.55 -15.05
N LEU A 149 6.02 -6.30 -15.42
CA LEU A 149 5.52 -5.95 -16.74
C LEU A 149 6.64 -5.73 -17.76
N THR A 150 7.91 -5.83 -17.34
CA THR A 150 9.07 -5.66 -18.22
C THR A 150 9.91 -6.92 -18.25
N THR A 151 10.79 -7.04 -19.25
CA THR A 151 11.84 -8.09 -19.24
C THR A 151 13.12 -7.62 -18.53
N VAL A 152 13.04 -6.47 -17.83
CA VAL A 152 14.18 -5.79 -17.22
C VAL A 152 14.00 -5.81 -15.71
N ALA A 153 14.75 -6.68 -15.04
CA ALA A 153 14.73 -6.82 -13.58
C ALA A 153 14.77 -5.44 -12.88
N GLY A 154 13.72 -5.13 -12.13
CA GLY A 154 13.63 -3.94 -11.28
C GLY A 154 12.92 -2.72 -11.88
N THR A 155 12.10 -2.88 -12.92
CA THR A 155 11.40 -1.74 -13.55
C THR A 155 9.88 -1.95 -13.65
N GLN A 156 9.15 -1.19 -12.83
CA GLN A 156 7.68 -1.06 -12.76
C GLN A 156 6.91 -2.36 -12.51
N ASP A 157 6.83 -2.70 -11.24
CA ASP A 157 5.94 -3.74 -10.74
C ASP A 157 4.57 -3.14 -10.41
N ILE A 158 3.49 -3.65 -11.02
CA ILE A 158 2.13 -3.36 -10.54
C ILE A 158 1.83 -4.33 -9.39
N LEU A 159 1.22 -3.81 -8.33
CA LEU A 159 0.73 -4.61 -7.22
C LEU A 159 -0.76 -4.93 -7.45
N ILE A 160 -1.06 -6.21 -7.66
CA ILE A 160 -2.42 -6.74 -7.87
C ILE A 160 -2.60 -7.98 -7.01
N THR A 161 -3.82 -8.42 -6.73
CA THR A 161 -4.04 -9.64 -5.94
C THR A 161 -3.58 -10.92 -6.65
N GLU A 162 -3.30 -11.95 -5.85
CA GLU A 162 -2.95 -13.29 -6.36
C GLU A 162 -4.07 -13.90 -7.21
N ASP A 163 -5.33 -13.64 -6.86
CA ASP A 163 -6.48 -14.09 -7.67
C ASP A 163 -6.46 -13.49 -9.08
N THR A 164 -6.10 -12.21 -9.21
CA THR A 164 -5.98 -11.57 -10.53
C THR A 164 -4.80 -12.14 -11.33
N ILE A 165 -3.68 -12.40 -10.67
CA ILE A 165 -2.50 -13.05 -11.28
C ILE A 165 -2.88 -14.43 -11.85
N ALA A 166 -3.55 -15.25 -11.04
CA ALA A 166 -4.01 -16.57 -11.43
C ALA A 166 -5.05 -16.51 -12.55
N GLY A 167 -6.03 -15.62 -12.44
CA GLY A 167 -7.10 -15.44 -13.43
C GLY A 167 -6.61 -14.99 -14.81
N LEU A 168 -5.49 -14.27 -14.87
CA LEU A 168 -4.87 -13.82 -16.12
C LEU A 168 -3.72 -14.71 -16.61
N GLY A 169 -3.34 -15.76 -15.85
CA GLY A 169 -2.26 -16.67 -16.21
C GLY A 169 -0.88 -15.99 -16.28
N LEU A 170 -0.66 -14.97 -15.45
CA LEU A 170 0.60 -14.21 -15.44
C LEU A 170 1.71 -15.04 -14.78
N THR A 171 2.80 -15.33 -15.52
CA THR A 171 3.89 -16.18 -15.03
C THR A 171 5.04 -15.41 -14.37
N ASN A 172 5.07 -14.09 -14.53
CA ASN A 172 6.10 -13.20 -13.97
C ASN A 172 5.56 -12.48 -12.73
N ALA A 173 5.07 -13.26 -11.76
CA ALA A 173 4.45 -12.72 -10.57
C ALA A 173 4.99 -13.38 -9.31
N GLY A 174 5.00 -12.64 -8.21
CA GLY A 174 5.38 -13.16 -6.90
C GLY A 174 4.66 -12.44 -5.78
N ALA A 175 4.68 -13.03 -4.59
CA ALA A 175 4.03 -12.47 -3.41
C ALA A 175 4.72 -11.16 -2.97
N SER A 176 3.92 -10.12 -2.72
CA SER A 176 4.37 -8.92 -2.03
C SER A 176 4.19 -9.08 -0.52
N LYS A 177 4.84 -8.20 0.23
CA LYS A 177 4.69 -8.11 1.69
C LYS A 177 3.48 -7.28 2.14
N PHE A 178 2.80 -6.63 1.20
CA PHE A 178 1.67 -5.74 1.48
C PHE A 178 0.35 -6.50 1.32
N TYR A 179 -0.54 -6.26 2.27
CA TYR A 179 -1.90 -6.76 2.29
C TYR A 179 -2.84 -5.55 2.27
N ARG A 180 -3.89 -5.59 1.45
CA ARG A 180 -4.84 -4.47 1.32
C ARG A 180 -6.27 -4.94 1.49
N GLU A 181 -6.96 -4.32 2.42
CA GLU A 181 -8.40 -4.44 2.63
C GLU A 181 -9.10 -3.13 2.28
N ILE A 182 -10.29 -3.24 1.71
CA ILE A 182 -11.28 -2.18 1.64
C ILE A 182 -12.47 -2.58 2.52
N HIS A 183 -12.77 -1.76 3.52
CA HIS A 183 -13.96 -1.90 4.35
C HIS A 183 -14.96 -0.81 3.97
N ILE A 184 -16.20 -1.21 3.71
CA ILE A 184 -17.28 -0.31 3.33
C ILE A 184 -18.38 -0.39 4.39
N GLU A 185 -18.77 0.76 4.90
CA GLU A 185 -19.85 0.93 5.88
C GLU A 185 -20.81 2.02 5.40
N TYR A 186 -22.08 1.91 5.77
CA TYR A 186 -23.08 2.94 5.51
C TYR A 186 -23.51 3.59 6.83
N ASP A 187 -23.82 4.88 6.80
CA ASP A 187 -24.34 5.60 7.97
C ASP A 187 -25.60 4.97 8.57
N THR A 188 -26.43 4.31 7.76
CA THR A 188 -27.64 3.59 8.19
C THR A 188 -27.49 2.07 8.23
N GLY A 189 -26.33 1.53 7.84
CA GLY A 189 -26.11 0.09 7.68
C GLY A 189 -26.79 -0.54 6.44
N ASP A 190 -27.42 0.27 5.58
CA ASP A 190 -28.07 -0.20 4.36
C ASP A 190 -27.81 0.80 3.20
N PRO A 191 -27.20 0.34 2.09
CA PRO A 191 -26.93 1.19 0.93
C PRO A 191 -28.18 1.89 0.37
N ALA A 192 -29.37 1.31 0.53
CA ALA A 192 -30.62 1.87 0.01
C ALA A 192 -31.13 3.07 0.82
N THR A 193 -30.83 3.11 2.12
CA THR A 193 -31.33 4.17 3.02
C THR A 193 -30.25 5.17 3.43
N GLY A 194 -28.98 4.83 3.22
CA GLY A 194 -27.86 5.67 3.62
C GLY A 194 -27.70 6.94 2.78
N GLU A 195 -27.17 8.00 3.41
CA GLU A 195 -26.78 9.23 2.71
C GLU A 195 -25.26 9.32 2.52
N ILE A 196 -24.53 8.63 3.40
CA ILE A 196 -23.06 8.63 3.45
C ILE A 196 -22.55 7.20 3.43
N MET A 197 -21.68 6.91 2.46
CA MET A 197 -20.88 5.69 2.42
C MET A 197 -19.48 5.98 2.94
N TYR A 198 -19.05 5.27 3.97
CA TYR A 198 -17.67 5.30 4.48
C TYR A 198 -16.88 4.21 3.79
N VAL A 199 -15.73 4.59 3.24
CA VAL A 199 -14.79 3.67 2.61
C VAL A 199 -13.48 3.81 3.37
N THR A 200 -13.06 2.72 3.99
CA THR A 200 -11.80 2.61 4.71
C THR A 200 -10.89 1.69 3.92
N SER A 201 -9.69 2.16 3.56
CA SER A 201 -8.65 1.32 2.99
C SER A 201 -7.57 1.09 4.05
N THR A 202 -7.33 -0.18 4.34
CA THR A 202 -6.36 -0.63 5.33
C THR A 202 -5.26 -1.38 4.60
N VAL A 203 -4.01 -0.97 4.81
CA VAL A 203 -2.83 -1.67 4.27
C VAL A 203 -1.95 -2.10 5.42
N GLN A 204 -1.69 -3.41 5.52
CA GLN A 204 -0.81 -4.00 6.53
C GLN A 204 0.42 -4.64 5.88
N TRP A 205 1.55 -4.61 6.60
CA TRP A 205 2.76 -5.33 6.21
C TRP A 205 3.59 -5.70 7.44
N GLU A 206 4.46 -6.70 7.29
CA GLU A 206 5.36 -7.13 8.36
C GLU A 206 6.80 -6.61 8.15
N GLN A 207 7.33 -5.89 9.15
CA GLN A 207 8.73 -5.48 9.21
C GLN A 207 9.16 -5.27 10.68
N ASN A 208 9.68 -6.33 11.31
CA ASN A 208 9.92 -6.38 12.77
C ASN A 208 8.65 -6.10 13.59
N GLY A 209 7.54 -6.70 13.17
CA GLY A 209 6.20 -6.44 13.69
C GLY A 209 5.24 -6.03 12.57
N VAL A 210 3.95 -6.09 12.86
CA VAL A 210 2.89 -5.66 11.94
C VAL A 210 2.79 -4.14 11.99
N HIS A 211 2.85 -3.51 10.83
CA HIS A 211 2.58 -2.09 10.62
C HIS A 211 1.32 -1.94 9.79
N GLU A 212 0.66 -0.80 9.96
CA GLU A 212 -0.63 -0.53 9.35
C GLU A 212 -0.74 0.93 8.93
N VAL A 213 -1.35 1.15 7.77
CA VAL A 213 -1.83 2.44 7.30
C VAL A 213 -3.33 2.31 7.05
N VAL A 214 -4.11 3.17 7.69
CA VAL A 214 -5.57 3.26 7.52
C VAL A 214 -5.92 4.62 6.96
N LEU A 215 -6.64 4.64 5.84
CA LEU A 215 -7.21 5.86 5.27
C LEU A 215 -8.72 5.68 5.12
N THR A 216 -9.49 6.67 5.57
CA THR A 216 -10.95 6.67 5.43
C THR A 216 -11.41 7.88 4.64
N THR A 217 -12.36 7.66 3.74
CA THR A 217 -13.10 8.73 3.07
C THR A 217 -14.59 8.49 3.20
N SER A 218 -15.35 9.58 3.33
CA SER A 218 -16.79 9.57 3.16
C SER A 218 -17.16 9.96 1.73
N LEU A 219 -18.11 9.26 1.13
CA LEU A 219 -18.74 9.62 -0.12
C LEU A 219 -20.19 10.01 0.17
N SER A 220 -20.45 11.31 0.27
CA SER A 220 -21.81 11.86 0.31
C SER A 220 -22.42 11.82 -1.08
N ASN A 221 -23.72 11.51 -1.20
CA ASN A 221 -24.42 11.43 -2.50
C ASN A 221 -23.84 10.33 -3.42
N TYR A 222 -23.48 9.18 -2.84
CA TYR A 222 -23.06 8.01 -3.60
C TYR A 222 -24.20 7.42 -4.44
N GLN A 223 -25.45 7.63 -3.99
CA GLN A 223 -26.68 7.35 -4.72
C GLN A 223 -27.42 8.66 -5.04
N LYS A 224 -28.03 8.75 -6.23
CA LYS A 224 -28.88 9.91 -6.56
C LYS A 224 -30.15 9.85 -5.72
N VAL A 225 -30.39 10.86 -4.89
CA VAL A 225 -31.65 11.03 -4.15
C VAL A 225 -32.81 11.15 -5.14
N SER A 226 -33.80 10.26 -5.06
CA SER A 226 -35.04 10.39 -5.83
C SER A 226 -35.82 11.59 -5.30
N THR A 227 -35.85 12.67 -6.07
CA THR A 227 -36.74 13.81 -5.84
C THR A 227 -38.09 13.57 -6.51
#